data_AF-A0A4U0WUY6-F1
#
_entry.id   AF-A0A4U0WUY6-F1
#
_cell.length_a   1.000
_cell.length_b   1.000
_cell.length_c   1.000
_cell.angle_alpha   90.00
_cell.angle_beta   90.00
_cell.angle_gamma   90.00
#
_symmetry.space_group_name_H-M   'P 1'
#
loop_
_entity.id
_entity.type
_entity.pdbx_description
1 polymer ?
#
loop_
_entity_poly.entity_id
_entity_poly.type
_entity_poly.pdbx_seq_one_letter_code
_entity_poly.pdbx_strand_id
1 'polypeptide(L)'
;MAPQGAAHDIAGTGVDMHRSPQAPRTLGRLTETEKCWLKDNYGGEWKFLMACGLNMHKDEDREEGRGIMRALMSNEALNAEENDIDGEEEKNPFLRDLEEDPTSHVADYHFTSAQLDWIERHYQHTGNFLLTYGLKPFDAGDCQEGRVMVQGFMDGA
;
A
#
# COMPACT_ATOMS: atom_id res chain seq x y z
N MET A 1 2.06 -76.18 -0.88
CA MET A 1 2.39 -75.51 0.40
C MET A 1 2.87 -74.10 0.09
N ALA A 2 2.06 -73.09 0.41
CA ALA A 2 2.57 -71.78 0.85
C ALA A 2 2.98 -71.92 2.34
N PRO A 3 3.54 -70.90 3.05
CA PRO A 3 3.78 -69.50 2.68
C PRO A 3 5.15 -68.95 3.16
N GLN A 4 5.42 -67.67 2.86
CA GLN A 4 6.16 -66.63 3.62
C GLN A 4 6.61 -65.55 2.61
N GLY A 5 6.50 -64.25 2.83
CA GLY A 5 6.04 -63.44 3.95
C GLY A 5 6.01 -61.98 3.47
N ALA A 6 5.11 -61.20 4.06
CA ALA A 6 4.80 -59.82 3.68
C ALA A 6 5.89 -58.83 4.09
N ALA A 7 6.06 -57.77 3.29
CA ALA A 7 6.35 -56.42 3.76
C ALA A 7 5.78 -55.42 2.75
N HIS A 8 4.62 -54.88 3.09
CA HIS A 8 4.10 -53.62 2.59
C HIS A 8 4.95 -52.52 3.24
N ASP A 9 5.55 -51.62 2.47
CA ASP A 9 5.99 -50.33 2.97
C ASP A 9 5.28 -49.23 2.19
N ILE A 10 4.48 -48.50 2.95
CA ILE A 10 3.73 -47.30 2.61
C ILE A 10 4.53 -46.12 3.16
N ALA A 11 5.08 -45.30 2.27
CA ALA A 11 5.37 -43.89 2.52
C ALA A 11 5.30 -43.23 1.14
N GLY A 12 4.38 -42.31 0.87
CA GLY A 12 4.20 -41.10 1.67
C GLY A 12 4.65 -39.96 0.78
N THR A 13 3.66 -39.31 0.18
CA THR A 13 3.72 -38.04 -0.56
C THR A 13 4.81 -37.08 -0.08
N GLY A 14 5.67 -36.66 -1.01
CA GLY A 14 6.55 -35.51 -0.86
C GLY A 14 6.65 -34.83 -2.22
N VAL A 15 5.82 -33.81 -2.42
CA VAL A 15 5.78 -32.99 -3.62
C VAL A 15 7.04 -32.12 -3.60
N ASP A 16 8.09 -32.48 -4.33
CA ASP A 16 9.23 -31.58 -4.60
C ASP A 16 8.77 -30.49 -5.60
N MET A 17 7.94 -29.60 -5.09
CA MET A 17 7.54 -28.35 -5.72
C MET A 17 8.64 -27.31 -5.47
N HIS A 18 9.21 -26.82 -6.57
CA HIS A 18 10.06 -25.61 -6.70
C HIS A 18 11.57 -25.76 -6.44
N ARG A 19 12.25 -26.46 -7.35
CA ARG A 19 13.58 -26.00 -7.78
C ARG A 19 13.58 -25.71 -9.27
N SER A 20 13.21 -24.47 -9.62
CA SER A 20 13.40 -23.95 -10.97
C SER A 20 14.86 -24.13 -11.40
N PRO A 21 15.12 -24.51 -12.67
CA PRO A 21 16.48 -24.60 -13.18
C PRO A 21 17.09 -23.20 -13.16
N GLN A 22 18.01 -22.96 -12.23
CA GLN A 22 18.77 -21.72 -12.21
C GLN A 22 19.62 -21.68 -13.49
N ALA A 23 19.33 -20.68 -14.32
CA ALA A 23 20.11 -20.32 -15.49
C ALA A 23 21.61 -20.18 -15.14
N PRO A 24 22.52 -20.44 -16.08
CA PRO A 24 23.95 -20.50 -15.82
C PRO A 24 24.45 -19.19 -15.19
N ARG A 25 25.00 -19.34 -13.99
CA ARG A 25 25.63 -18.28 -13.18
C ARG A 25 26.88 -17.74 -13.88
N THR A 26 26.68 -16.89 -14.88
CA THR A 26 27.73 -16.01 -15.41
C THR A 26 27.79 -14.74 -14.55
N LEU A 27 28.18 -14.94 -13.29
CA LEU A 27 28.30 -13.91 -12.26
C LEU A 27 29.68 -13.23 -12.36
N GLY A 28 29.83 -12.26 -13.27
CA GLY A 28 31.09 -11.49 -13.31
C GLY A 28 31.05 -10.16 -14.02
N ARG A 29 30.10 -9.91 -14.92
CA ARG A 29 30.07 -8.65 -15.66
C ARG A 29 28.64 -8.21 -15.92
N LEU A 30 28.32 -6.98 -15.53
CA LEU A 30 27.14 -6.28 -16.02
C LEU A 30 27.22 -6.24 -17.56
N THR A 31 26.23 -6.85 -18.19
CA THR A 31 25.99 -6.78 -19.64
C THR A 31 25.65 -5.34 -20.03
N GLU A 32 25.81 -5.00 -21.31
CA GLU A 32 25.52 -3.64 -21.78
C GLU A 32 24.04 -3.28 -21.58
N THR A 33 23.14 -4.25 -21.73
CA THR A 33 21.70 -4.09 -21.45
C THR A 33 21.44 -3.74 -19.98
N GLU A 34 22.07 -4.44 -19.05
CA GLU A 34 21.95 -4.15 -17.62
C GLU A 34 22.50 -2.76 -17.26
N LYS A 35 23.60 -2.34 -17.89
CA LYS A 35 24.17 -1.00 -17.69
C LYS A 35 23.27 0.11 -18.24
N CYS A 36 22.67 -0.11 -19.41
CA CYS A 36 21.72 0.83 -19.99
C CYS A 36 20.49 0.97 -19.09
N TRP A 37 19.94 -0.15 -18.61
CA TRP A 37 18.79 -0.14 -17.70
C TRP A 37 19.07 0.61 -16.40
N LEU A 38 20.24 0.39 -15.79
CA LEU A 38 20.66 1.14 -14.59
C LEU A 38 20.81 2.64 -14.85
N LYS A 39 21.28 3.01 -16.04
CA LYS A 39 21.46 4.42 -16.41
C LYS A 39 20.12 5.10 -16.67
N ASP A 40 19.19 4.41 -17.33
CA ASP A 40 17.89 4.94 -17.70
C ASP A 40 16.97 5.09 -16.48
N ASN A 41 16.93 4.08 -15.60
CA ASN A 41 16.00 4.05 -14.46
C ASN A 41 16.56 4.71 -13.19
N TYR A 42 17.87 4.60 -12.92
CA TYR A 42 18.47 5.05 -11.66
C TYR A 42 19.60 6.06 -11.87
N GLY A 43 20.00 6.35 -13.12
CA GLY A 43 21.12 7.22 -13.41
C GLY A 43 22.50 6.58 -13.15
N GLY A 44 22.56 5.26 -12.99
CA GLY A 44 23.79 4.46 -12.87
C GLY A 44 23.83 3.50 -11.67
N GLU A 45 24.76 2.54 -11.73
CA GLU A 45 24.93 1.47 -10.72
C GLU A 45 25.09 2.01 -9.28
N TRP A 46 25.83 3.09 -9.11
CA TRP A 46 26.06 3.67 -7.78
C TRP A 46 24.77 4.20 -7.14
N LYS A 47 23.95 4.92 -7.90
CA LYS A 47 22.66 5.45 -7.42
C LYS A 47 21.67 4.33 -7.13
N PHE A 48 21.67 3.31 -7.98
CA PHE A 48 20.87 2.11 -7.77
C PHE A 48 21.25 1.39 -6.47
N LEU A 49 22.54 1.15 -6.23
CA LEU A 49 23.00 0.52 -4.98
C LEU A 49 22.61 1.35 -3.76
N MET A 50 22.78 2.68 -3.81
CA MET A 50 22.31 3.55 -2.73
C MET A 50 20.79 3.47 -2.52
N ALA A 51 20.00 3.43 -3.59
CA ALA A 51 18.54 3.31 -3.50
C ALA A 51 18.11 1.99 -2.84
N CYS A 52 18.86 0.91 -3.05
CA CYS A 52 18.64 -0.37 -2.37
C CYS A 52 19.28 -0.46 -0.98
N GLY A 53 19.93 0.61 -0.47
CA GLY A 53 20.64 0.59 0.81
C GLY A 53 21.93 -0.24 0.81
N LEU A 54 22.47 -0.54 -0.37
CA LEU A 54 23.64 -1.40 -0.59
C LEU A 54 24.92 -0.58 -0.73
N ASN A 55 26.03 -1.11 -0.23
CA ASN A 55 27.32 -0.42 -0.25
C ASN A 55 28.16 -0.80 -1.49
N MET A 56 28.52 0.19 -2.31
CA MET A 56 29.35 -0.01 -3.51
C MET A 56 30.75 -0.56 -3.22
N HIS A 57 31.26 -0.42 -2.00
CA HIS A 57 32.62 -0.86 -1.63
C HIS A 57 32.65 -2.30 -1.12
N LYS A 58 31.49 -2.95 -0.99
CA LYS A 58 31.38 -4.36 -0.65
C LYS A 58 31.00 -5.13 -1.90
N ASP A 59 31.81 -6.11 -2.25
CA ASP A 59 31.55 -6.93 -3.44
C ASP A 59 30.32 -7.83 -3.27
N GLU A 60 29.98 -8.19 -2.02
CA GLU A 60 28.75 -8.88 -1.62
C GLU A 60 27.51 -8.03 -1.93
N ASP A 61 27.48 -6.79 -1.45
CA ASP A 61 26.38 -5.84 -1.71
C ASP A 61 26.27 -5.51 -3.21
N ARG A 62 27.38 -5.48 -3.95
CA ARG A 62 27.34 -5.35 -5.42
C ARG A 62 26.71 -6.56 -6.09
N GLU A 63 26.95 -7.76 -5.58
CA GLU A 63 26.34 -8.98 -6.09
C GLU A 63 24.84 -9.03 -5.78
N GLU A 64 24.47 -8.66 -4.56
CA GLU A 64 23.08 -8.52 -4.14
C GLU A 64 22.34 -7.49 -5.02
N GLY A 65 22.97 -6.34 -5.28
CA GLY A 65 22.43 -5.34 -6.18
C GLY A 65 22.21 -5.86 -7.60
N ARG A 66 23.13 -6.67 -8.14
CA ARG A 66 22.92 -7.31 -9.46
C ARG A 66 21.74 -8.30 -9.44
N GLY A 67 21.56 -9.03 -8.33
CA GLY A 67 20.42 -9.93 -8.14
C GLY A 67 19.10 -9.16 -8.15
N ILE A 68 19.01 -8.08 -7.39
CA ILE A 68 17.84 -7.21 -7.32
C ILE A 68 17.56 -6.58 -8.68
N MET A 69 18.58 -6.02 -9.35
CA MET A 69 18.46 -5.44 -10.68
C MET A 69 17.91 -6.46 -11.70
N ARG A 70 18.45 -7.69 -11.73
CA ARG A 70 17.96 -8.74 -12.65
C ARG A 70 16.52 -9.16 -12.34
N ALA A 71 16.16 -9.22 -11.05
CA ALA A 71 14.80 -9.49 -10.62
C ALA A 71 13.84 -8.37 -11.06
N LEU A 72 14.26 -7.10 -10.92
CA LEU A 72 13.49 -5.93 -11.38
C LEU A 72 13.35 -5.92 -12.90
N MET A 73 14.42 -6.09 -13.67
CA MET A 73 14.37 -6.16 -15.13
C MET A 73 13.50 -7.33 -15.63
N SER A 74 13.50 -8.46 -14.92
CA SER A 74 12.69 -9.62 -15.25
C SER A 74 11.22 -9.45 -14.84
N ASN A 75 10.95 -8.71 -13.76
CA ASN A 75 9.60 -8.37 -13.32
C ASN A 75 8.99 -7.25 -14.17
N GLU A 76 9.79 -6.30 -14.66
CA GLU A 76 9.36 -5.24 -15.57
C GLU A 76 8.98 -5.81 -16.95
N ALA A 77 9.65 -6.88 -17.40
CA ALA A 77 9.21 -7.65 -18.57
C ALA A 77 7.86 -8.35 -18.39
N LEU A 78 7.37 -8.50 -17.14
CA LEU A 78 6.03 -9.01 -16.81
C LEU A 78 5.04 -7.89 -16.42
N ASN A 79 5.51 -6.65 -16.22
CA ASN A 79 4.71 -5.48 -15.84
C ASN A 79 4.71 -4.38 -16.92
N ALA A 80 5.08 -4.70 -18.16
CA ALA A 80 4.94 -3.79 -19.31
C ALA A 80 3.47 -3.52 -19.72
N GLU A 81 2.50 -3.93 -18.90
CA GLU A 81 1.07 -3.60 -19.04
C GLU A 81 0.50 -2.85 -17.82
N GLU A 82 1.31 -2.13 -17.04
CA GLU A 82 0.77 -1.20 -16.05
C GLU A 82 1.77 -0.09 -15.72
N ASN A 83 1.83 0.97 -16.55
CA ASN A 83 1.76 2.36 -16.08
C ASN A 83 1.78 3.36 -17.27
N ASP A 84 0.70 3.39 -18.03
CA ASP A 84 0.31 4.59 -18.78
C ASP A 84 -1.06 5.03 -18.25
N ILE A 85 -1.11 5.37 -16.95
CA ILE A 85 -2.23 6.15 -16.41
C ILE A 85 -1.87 7.62 -16.61
N ASP A 86 -1.82 8.02 -17.89
CA ASP A 86 -2.07 9.40 -18.27
C ASP A 86 -3.60 9.55 -18.26
N GLY A 87 -4.14 10.18 -17.22
CA GLY A 87 -5.58 10.40 -17.13
C GLY A 87 -6.09 10.67 -15.73
N GLU A 88 -6.11 11.95 -15.39
CA GLU A 88 -6.95 12.54 -14.34
C GLU A 88 -6.68 11.98 -12.94
N GLU A 89 -5.93 12.73 -12.13
CA GLU A 89 -6.11 12.71 -10.68
C GLU A 89 -7.55 13.14 -10.41
N GLU A 90 -8.52 12.23 -10.56
CA GLU A 90 -9.78 12.32 -9.83
C GLU A 90 -9.36 12.32 -8.37
N LYS A 91 -9.09 13.51 -7.85
CA LYS A 91 -8.83 13.77 -6.44
C LYS A 91 -9.83 12.93 -5.69
N ASN A 92 -9.35 11.90 -5.00
CA ASN A 92 -10.20 11.04 -4.19
C ASN A 92 -11.15 11.98 -3.45
N PRO A 93 -12.48 11.86 -3.56
CA PRO A 93 -13.40 12.85 -3.02
C PRO A 93 -13.15 13.10 -1.52
N PHE A 94 -12.64 12.07 -0.82
CA PHE A 94 -12.11 12.15 0.53
C PHE A 94 -10.89 13.07 0.69
N LEU A 95 -9.89 13.00 -0.19
CA LEU A 95 -8.74 13.91 -0.19
C LEU A 95 -9.15 15.34 -0.55
N ARG A 96 -10.10 15.52 -1.47
CA ARG A 96 -10.62 16.86 -1.81
C ARG A 96 -11.31 17.51 -0.62
N ASP A 97 -12.19 16.76 0.06
CA ASP A 97 -12.89 17.26 1.25
C ASP A 97 -11.90 17.58 2.39
N LEU A 98 -10.87 16.76 2.58
CA LEU A 98 -9.81 17.00 3.54
C LEU A 98 -8.89 18.19 3.18
N GLU A 99 -8.66 18.44 1.89
CA GLU A 99 -7.95 19.63 1.40
C GLU A 99 -8.77 20.91 1.59
N GLU A 100 -10.09 20.83 1.37
CA GLU A 100 -11.02 21.96 1.50
C GLU A 100 -11.30 22.31 2.97
N ASP A 101 -11.55 21.30 3.82
CA ASP A 101 -11.71 21.47 5.26
C ASP A 101 -11.00 20.34 6.04
N PRO A 102 -9.79 20.60 6.58
CA PRO A 102 -9.06 19.67 7.43
C PRO A 102 -9.84 19.22 8.68
N THR A 103 -10.91 19.93 9.03
CA THR A 103 -11.73 19.67 10.21
C THR A 103 -13.05 18.94 9.91
N SER A 104 -13.32 18.63 8.64
CA SER A 104 -14.63 18.13 8.16
C SER A 104 -15.19 16.97 8.99
N HIS A 105 -14.37 15.94 9.21
CA HIS A 105 -14.74 14.68 9.90
C HIS A 105 -14.12 14.51 11.29
N VAL A 106 -13.52 15.58 11.85
CA VAL A 106 -12.78 15.47 13.12
C VAL A 106 -13.70 15.09 14.27
N ALA A 107 -14.98 15.46 14.22
CA ALA A 107 -15.90 15.21 15.32
C ALA A 107 -16.79 13.96 15.13
N ASP A 108 -16.69 13.25 14.01
CA ASP A 108 -17.66 12.20 13.64
C ASP A 108 -17.81 11.10 14.71
N TYR A 109 -16.71 10.75 15.38
CA TYR A 109 -16.69 9.72 16.42
C TYR A 109 -17.50 10.09 17.68
N HIS A 110 -17.88 11.37 17.87
CA HIS A 110 -18.74 11.81 18.97
C HIS A 110 -20.23 11.68 18.66
N PHE A 111 -20.61 11.46 17.40
CA PHE A 111 -22.00 11.41 16.97
C PHE A 111 -22.44 9.97 16.68
N THR A 112 -23.74 9.71 16.72
CA THR A 112 -24.30 8.43 16.23
C THR A 112 -24.49 8.49 14.72
N SER A 113 -24.60 7.34 14.06
CA SER A 113 -24.90 7.28 12.62
C SER A 113 -26.16 8.07 12.24
N ALA A 114 -27.21 8.00 13.05
CA ALA A 114 -28.45 8.76 12.81
C ALA A 114 -28.24 10.28 12.90
N GLN A 115 -27.36 10.72 13.80
CA GLN A 115 -27.00 12.13 13.93
C GLN A 115 -26.12 12.59 12.76
N LEU A 116 -25.15 11.76 12.34
CA LEU A 116 -24.31 12.02 11.17
C LEU A 116 -25.15 12.15 9.90
N ASP A 117 -26.10 11.23 9.66
CA ASP A 117 -27.01 11.29 8.51
C ASP A 117 -27.83 12.59 8.48
N TRP A 118 -28.27 13.07 9.65
CA TRP A 118 -29.00 14.34 9.74
C TRP A 118 -28.07 15.53 9.46
N ILE A 119 -26.87 15.53 10.04
CA ILE A 119 -25.86 16.58 9.86
C ILE A 119 -25.43 16.66 8.40
N GLU A 120 -25.15 15.53 7.75
CA GLU A 120 -24.72 15.46 6.35
C GLU A 120 -25.76 16.10 5.41
N ARG A 121 -27.05 15.88 5.68
CA ARG A 121 -28.16 16.46 4.90
C ARG A 121 -28.31 17.97 5.03
N HIS A 122 -27.88 18.57 6.14
CA HIS A 122 -28.15 19.98 6.45
C HIS A 122 -26.89 20.85 6.50
N TYR A 123 -25.73 20.27 6.80
CA TYR A 123 -24.47 20.94 7.06
C TYR A 123 -23.27 20.30 6.35
N GLN A 124 -23.50 19.24 5.54
CA GLN A 124 -22.48 18.44 4.83
C GLN A 124 -21.61 17.56 5.73
N HIS A 125 -21.02 18.10 6.80
CA HIS A 125 -20.15 17.34 7.70
C HIS A 125 -20.14 17.93 9.12
N THR A 126 -19.65 17.16 10.09
CA THR A 126 -19.73 17.54 11.52
C THR A 126 -18.90 18.77 11.86
N GLY A 127 -17.76 18.96 11.21
CA GLY A 127 -16.94 20.16 11.33
C GLY A 127 -17.72 21.44 11.04
N ASN A 128 -18.40 21.51 9.88
CA ASN A 128 -19.16 22.68 9.47
C ASN A 128 -20.37 22.94 10.37
N PHE A 129 -21.06 21.89 10.84
CA PHE A 129 -22.11 22.02 11.83
C PHE A 129 -21.59 22.68 13.12
N LEU A 130 -20.53 22.16 13.71
CA LEU A 130 -19.98 22.69 14.96
C LEU A 130 -19.48 24.14 14.77
N LEU A 131 -18.76 24.42 13.69
CA LEU A 131 -18.27 25.75 13.37
C LEU A 131 -19.41 26.77 13.18
N THR A 132 -20.55 26.37 12.60
CA THR A 132 -21.73 27.23 12.43
C THR A 132 -22.26 27.76 13.77
N TYR A 133 -22.17 26.95 14.83
CA TYR A 133 -22.61 27.33 16.18
C TYR A 133 -21.46 27.82 17.08
N GLY A 134 -20.28 28.07 16.51
CA GLY A 134 -19.09 28.53 17.25
C GLY A 134 -18.45 27.46 18.14
N LEU A 135 -18.78 26.19 17.90
CA LEU A 135 -18.23 25.03 18.61
C LEU A 135 -16.98 24.50 17.91
N LYS A 136 -16.00 24.03 18.69
CA LYS A 136 -14.73 23.51 18.16
C LYS A 136 -14.83 22.00 17.89
N PRO A 137 -14.61 21.52 16.65
CA PRO A 137 -14.72 20.09 16.30
C PRO A 137 -13.66 19.19 16.93
N PHE A 138 -12.59 19.77 17.48
CA PHE A 138 -11.53 19.06 18.20
C PHE A 138 -11.68 19.10 19.72
N ASP A 139 -12.65 19.85 20.25
CA ASP A 139 -12.91 19.93 21.69
C ASP A 139 -14.05 18.98 22.08
N ALA A 140 -13.76 18.03 22.97
CA ALA A 140 -14.74 17.01 23.36
C ALA A 140 -15.97 17.59 24.08
N GLY A 141 -15.82 18.71 24.79
CA GLY A 141 -16.95 19.39 25.45
C GLY A 141 -17.88 20.02 24.42
N ASP A 142 -17.29 20.75 23.46
CA ASP A 142 -18.03 21.35 22.36
C ASP A 142 -18.69 20.29 21.46
N CYS A 143 -18.02 19.17 21.17
CA CYS A 143 -18.62 18.05 20.43
C CYS A 143 -19.82 17.45 21.17
N GLN A 144 -19.74 17.30 22.49
CA GLN A 144 -20.85 16.80 23.29
C GLN A 144 -22.03 17.79 23.31
N GLU A 145 -21.75 19.10 23.36
CA GLU A 145 -22.78 20.14 23.26
C GLU A 145 -23.48 20.10 21.90
N GLY A 146 -22.69 20.00 20.81
CA GLY A 146 -23.20 19.82 19.46
C GLY A 146 -24.06 18.56 19.31
N ARG A 147 -23.65 17.45 19.92
CA ARG A 147 -24.42 16.20 19.93
C ARG A 147 -25.81 16.37 20.56
N VAL A 148 -25.90 17.10 21.67
CA VAL A 148 -27.19 17.39 22.33
C VAL A 148 -28.05 18.31 21.47
N MET A 149 -27.45 19.31 20.81
CA MET A 149 -28.17 20.19 19.90
C MET A 149 -28.77 19.43 18.70
N VAL A 150 -27.99 18.57 18.05
CA VAL A 150 -28.47 17.74 16.93
C VAL A 150 -29.62 16.85 17.37
N GLN A 151 -29.52 16.23 18.56
CA GLN A 151 -30.62 15.42 19.10
C GLN A 151 -31.89 16.26 19.29
N GLY A 152 -31.76 17.48 19.83
CA GLY A 152 -32.89 18.40 19.98
C GLY A 152 -33.54 18.79 18.65
N PHE A 153 -32.75 18.96 17.57
CA PHE A 153 -33.27 19.23 16.24
C PHE A 153 -33.97 18.02 15.62
N MET A 154 -33.44 16.81 15.84
CA MET A 154 -34.05 15.57 15.35
C MET A 154 -35.35 15.23 16.08
N ASP A 155 -35.45 15.51 17.38
CA ASP A 155 -36.65 15.24 18.19
C ASP A 155 -37.77 16.27 17.96
N GLY A 156 -37.44 17.45 17.41
CA GLY A 156 -38.38 18.52 17.10
C GLY A 156 -38.80 18.64 15.62
N ALA A 157 -38.24 17.80 14.74
CA ALA A 157 -38.51 17.75 13.30
C ALA A 157 -39.55 16.67 12.95
#